data_AF-A0A1F5EAK8-F1
#
_entry.id   AF-A0A1F5EAK8-F1
#
_cell.length_a   1.000
_cell.length_b   1.000
_cell.length_c   1.000
_cell.angle_alpha   90.00
_cell.angle_beta   90.00
_cell.angle_gamma   90.00
#
_symmetry.space_group_name_H-M   'P 1'
#
loop_
_entity.id
_entity.type
_entity.pdbx_description
1 polymer ?
#
loop_
_entity_poly.entity_id
_entity_poly.type
_entity_poly.pdbx_seq_one_letter_code
_entity_poly.pdbx_strand_id
1 'polypeptide(L)'
;MGIEKDKQKILIGLKKAESSLKKITSMIEKDEYCVDIMQQNLAVIGLLKSVHQQIMQDHLQTCFTEGVESGSKTKQTKMIEEIIRVTRLVGKS
;
A
#
# COMPACT_ATOMS: atom_id res chain seq x y z
N MET A 1 -17.25 -4.20 -1.11
CA MET A 1 -15.81 -4.09 -1.43
C MET A 1 -15.11 -3.36 -0.30
N GLY A 2 -14.39 -4.12 0.52
CA GLY A 2 -13.50 -3.61 1.56
C GLY A 2 -12.32 -4.56 1.73
N ILE A 3 -11.38 -4.21 2.60
CA ILE A 3 -10.25 -5.10 2.92
C ILE A 3 -10.76 -6.17 3.89
N GLU A 4 -10.69 -7.45 3.51
CA GLU A 4 -11.40 -8.52 4.22
C GLU A 4 -10.47 -9.59 4.81
N LYS A 5 -9.50 -10.11 4.07
CA LYS A 5 -8.63 -11.20 4.55
C LYS A 5 -7.43 -10.69 5.30
N ASP A 6 -6.70 -9.74 4.74
CA ASP A 6 -5.42 -9.27 5.29
C ASP A 6 -5.53 -7.99 6.14
N LYS A 7 -6.75 -7.62 6.56
CA LYS A 7 -7.06 -6.36 7.23
C LYS A 7 -6.18 -6.06 8.43
N GLN A 8 -5.99 -7.01 9.34
CA GLN A 8 -5.17 -6.80 10.54
C GLN A 8 -3.71 -6.55 10.18
N LYS A 9 -3.17 -7.32 9.24
CA LYS A 9 -1.78 -7.22 8.78
C LYS A 9 -1.51 -5.87 8.12
N ILE A 10 -2.43 -5.42 7.25
CA ILE A 10 -2.38 -4.12 6.58
C ILE A 10 -2.41 -2.99 7.62
N LEU A 11 -3.32 -3.06 8.60
CA LEU A 11 -3.41 -2.06 9.67
C LEU A 11 -2.13 -2.00 10.53
N ILE A 12 -1.54 -3.16 10.85
CA ILE A 12 -0.26 -3.21 11.57
C ILE A 12 0.86 -2.53 10.75
N GLY A 13 0.93 -2.80 9.44
CA GLY A 13 1.90 -2.15 8.56
C GLY A 13 1.73 -0.63 8.51
N LEU A 14 0.49 -0.15 8.38
CA LEU A 14 0.17 1.28 8.39
C LEU A 14 0.55 1.95 9.73
N LYS A 15 0.22 1.34 10.87
CA LYS A 15 0.59 1.86 12.20
C LYS A 15 2.10 1.94 12.39
N LYS A 16 2.85 0.97 11.84
CA LYS A 16 4.32 1.02 11.84
C LYS A 16 4.84 2.18 10.99
N ALA A 17 4.31 2.37 9.78
CA ALA A 17 4.69 3.49 8.93
C ALA A 17 4.38 4.85 9.59
N GLU A 18 3.20 4.98 10.22
CA GLU A 18 2.83 6.18 10.99
C GLU A 18 3.82 6.47 12.13
N SER A 19 4.18 5.44 12.91
CA SER A 19 5.13 5.59 14.02
C SER A 19 6.52 5.99 13.53
N SER A 20 6.98 5.40 12.43
CA SER A 20 8.25 5.75 11.80
C SER A 20 8.25 7.18 11.23
N LEU A 21 7.14 7.65 10.66
CA LEU A 21 6.99 9.03 10.23
C LEU A 21 7.07 10.00 11.40
N LYS A 22 6.39 9.72 12.53
CA LYS A 22 6.51 10.52 13.76
C LYS A 22 7.95 10.60 14.25
N LYS A 23 8.70 9.49 14.17
CA LYS A 23 10.12 9.48 14.51
C LYS A 23 10.92 10.41 13.59
N ILE A 24 10.75 10.31 12.27
CA ILE A 24 11.43 11.19 11.29
C ILE A 24 11.15 12.66 11.58
N THR A 25 9.89 13.03 11.87
CA THR A 25 9.55 14.41 12.27
C THR A 25 10.34 14.84 13.50
N SER A 26 10.40 14.01 14.55
CA SER A 26 11.19 14.31 15.74
C SER A 26 12.69 14.42 15.48
N MET A 27 13.24 13.63 14.55
CA MET A 27 14.65 13.72 14.16
C MET A 27 14.95 15.08 13.51
N ILE A 28 14.04 15.57 12.66
CA ILE A 28 14.16 16.89 12.02
C ILE A 28 14.05 18.00 13.08
N GLU A 29 13.10 17.92 14.00
CA GLU A 29 12.93 18.90 15.09
C GLU A 29 14.14 18.99 16.03
N LYS A 30 14.97 17.93 16.07
CA LYS A 30 16.19 17.84 16.89
C LYS A 30 17.47 18.11 16.10
N ASP A 31 17.35 18.55 14.84
CA ASP A 31 18.49 18.78 13.93
C ASP A 31 19.42 17.56 13.82
N GLU A 32 18.85 16.34 13.80
CA GLU A 32 19.62 15.09 13.66
C GLU A 32 20.26 14.96 12.27
N TYR A 33 21.25 14.07 12.14
CA TYR A 33 22.06 13.94 10.94
C TYR A 33 21.24 13.56 9.70
N CYS A 34 21.39 14.33 8.63
CA CYS A 34 20.59 14.20 7.41
C CYS A 34 20.62 12.80 6.79
N VAL A 35 21.76 12.09 6.86
CA VAL A 35 21.88 10.74 6.29
C VAL A 35 21.01 9.75 7.05
N ASP A 36 20.92 9.86 8.37
CA ASP A 36 20.09 8.98 9.19
C ASP A 36 18.60 9.23 8.90
N ILE A 37 18.21 10.50 8.74
CA ILE A 37 16.86 10.89 8.33
C ILE A 37 16.52 10.29 6.96
N MET A 38 17.42 10.39 5.98
CA MET A 38 17.24 9.79 4.65
C MET A 38 17.06 8.27 4.73
N GLN A 39 17.87 7.58 5.55
CA GLN A 39 17.76 6.13 5.74
C GLN A 39 16.41 5.75 6.37
N GLN A 40 15.97 6.46 7.42
CA GLN A 40 14.66 6.22 8.03
C GLN A 40 13.52 6.48 7.04
N ASN A 41 13.62 7.54 6.22
CA ASN A 41 12.64 7.84 5.19
C ASN A 41 12.52 6.71 4.15
N LEU A 42 13.65 6.20 3.66
CA LEU A 42 13.66 5.04 2.74
C LEU A 42 13.03 3.80 3.38
N ALA A 43 13.24 3.57 4.68
CA ALA A 43 12.60 2.48 5.41
C ALA A 43 11.06 2.63 5.44
N VAL A 44 10.55 3.85 5.63
CA VAL A 44 9.09 4.12 5.57
C VAL A 44 8.54 3.86 4.18
N ILE A 45 9.22 4.31 3.12
CA ILE A 45 8.83 4.02 1.74
C ILE A 45 8.74 2.51 1.50
N GLY A 46 9.71 1.74 2.00
CA GLY A 46 9.69 0.27 1.93
C GLY A 46 8.48 -0.35 2.65
N LEU A 47 8.14 0.14 3.84
CA LEU A 47 6.96 -0.29 4.59
C LEU A 47 5.66 0.00 3.82
N LEU A 48 5.53 1.21 3.27
CA LEU A 48 4.34 1.61 2.49
C LEU A 48 4.20 0.78 1.21
N LYS A 49 5.31 0.47 0.52
CA LYS A 49 5.31 -0.44 -0.63
C LYS A 49 4.80 -1.83 -0.25
N SER A 50 5.26 -2.37 0.88
CA SER A 50 4.79 -3.67 1.38
C SER A 50 3.30 -3.69 1.72
N VAL A 51 2.81 -2.63 2.38
CA VAL A 51 1.38 -2.46 2.68
C VAL A 51 0.56 -2.38 1.39
N HIS A 52 1.02 -1.63 0.39
CA HIS A 52 0.35 -1.53 -0.90
C HIS A 52 0.21 -2.89 -1.60
N GLN A 53 1.28 -3.69 -1.60
CA GLN A 53 1.24 -5.05 -2.15
C GLN A 53 0.21 -5.94 -1.44
N GLN A 54 0.09 -5.84 -0.12
CA GLN A 54 -0.91 -6.58 0.64
C GLN A 54 -2.35 -6.17 0.28
N ILE A 55 -2.61 -4.87 0.15
CA ILE A 55 -3.92 -4.36 -0.27
C ILE A 55 -4.26 -4.86 -1.68
N MET A 56 -3.30 -4.81 -2.60
CA MET A 56 -3.47 -5.31 -3.97
C MET A 56 -3.78 -6.80 -3.99
N GLN A 57 -3.06 -7.60 -3.20
CA GLN A 57 -3.30 -9.03 -3.07
C GLN A 57 -4.71 -9.31 -2.53
N ASP A 58 -5.14 -8.63 -1.47
CA ASP A 58 -6.47 -8.78 -0.88
C ASP A 58 -7.58 -8.43 -1.90
N HIS A 59 -7.40 -7.34 -2.66
CA HIS A 59 -8.31 -6.93 -3.72
C HIS A 59 -8.45 -7.99 -4.82
N LEU A 60 -7.32 -8.57 -5.27
CA LEU A 60 -7.31 -9.63 -6.27
C LEU A 60 -7.94 -10.94 -5.77
N GLN A 61 -7.84 -11.24 -4.48
CA GLN A 61 -8.40 -12.47 -3.90
C GLN A 61 -9.89 -12.39 -3.56
N THR A 62 -10.45 -11.19 -3.49
CA THR A 62 -11.85 -10.96 -3.10
C THR A 62 -12.63 -10.45 -4.31
N CYS A 63 -12.37 -9.20 -4.68
CA CYS A 63 -13.13 -8.44 -5.66
C CYS A 63 -13.00 -9.06 -7.06
N PHE A 64 -11.79 -9.47 -7.43
CA PHE A 64 -11.57 -10.07 -8.75
C PHE A 64 -12.14 -11.49 -8.83
N THR A 65 -12.00 -12.31 -7.78
CA THR A 65 -12.61 -13.65 -7.72
C THR A 65 -14.14 -13.57 -7.84
N GLU A 66 -14.79 -12.69 -7.08
CA GLU A 66 -16.24 -12.44 -7.20
C GLU A 66 -16.64 -11.96 -8.61
N GLY A 67 -15.85 -11.07 -9.21
CA GLY A 67 -16.07 -10.57 -10.55
C GLY A 67 -15.97 -11.66 -11.62
N VAL A 68 -15.02 -12.57 -11.48
CA VAL A 68 -14.83 -13.73 -12.36
C VAL A 68 -16.00 -14.71 -12.21
N GLU A 69 -16.37 -15.06 -10.98
CA GLU A 69 -17.49 -15.98 -10.68
C GLU A 69 -18.84 -15.45 -11.16
N SER A 70 -19.02 -14.12 -11.21
CA SER A 70 -20.25 -13.51 -11.71
C SER A 70 -20.49 -13.69 -13.23
N GLY A 71 -19.50 -14.18 -13.99
CA GLY A 71 -19.60 -14.41 -15.44
C GLY A 71 -19.69 -13.15 -16.31
N SER A 72 -19.65 -11.95 -15.72
CA SER A 72 -19.80 -10.68 -16.43
C SER A 72 -18.46 -10.19 -17.01
N LYS A 73 -18.28 -10.34 -18.33
CA LYS A 73 -17.10 -9.82 -19.04
C LYS A 73 -16.88 -8.31 -18.82
N THR A 74 -17.96 -7.52 -18.80
CA THR A 74 -17.88 -6.07 -18.57
C THR A 74 -17.35 -5.73 -17.17
N LYS A 75 -17.75 -6.48 -16.13
CA LYS A 75 -17.21 -6.28 -14.77
C LYS A 75 -15.73 -6.66 -14.70
N GLN A 76 -15.35 -7.77 -15.32
CA GLN A 76 -13.95 -8.22 -15.37
C GLN A 76 -13.03 -7.19 -16.04
N THR A 77 -13.43 -6.65 -17.20
CA THR A 77 -12.64 -5.61 -17.90
C THR A 77 -12.46 -4.37 -17.03
N LYS A 78 -13.52 -3.89 -16.36
CA LYS A 78 -13.43 -2.71 -15.48
C LYS A 78 -12.46 -2.93 -14.32
N MET A 79 -12.51 -4.09 -13.66
CA MET A 79 -11.59 -4.40 -12.56
C MET A 79 -10.13 -4.44 -13.01
N ILE A 80 -9.86 -5.00 -14.20
CA ILE A 80 -8.51 -5.02 -14.79
C ILE A 80 -8.02 -3.58 -15.06
N GLU A 81 -8.88 -2.73 -15.64
CA GLU A 81 -8.54 -1.33 -15.90
C GLU A 81 -8.25 -0.54 -14.62
N GLU A 82 -8.99 -0.79 -13.54
CA GLU A 82 -8.76 -0.18 -12.23
C GLU A 82 -7.38 -0.56 -11.67
N ILE A 83 -7.01 -1.84 -11.72
CA ILE A 83 -5.69 -2.31 -11.26
C ILE A 83 -4.57 -1.72 -12.11
N ILE A 84 -4.70 -1.71 -13.43
CA ILE A 84 -3.71 -1.12 -14.34
C ILE A 84 -3.51 0.37 -14.03
N ARG A 85 -4.60 1.09 -13.75
CA ARG A 85 -4.56 2.52 -13.40
C ARG A 85 -3.74 2.73 -12.11
N VAL A 86 -3.96 1.91 -11.08
CA VAL A 86 -3.24 2.01 -9.80
C VAL A 86 -1.76 1.66 -9.99
N THR A 87 -1.43 0.59 -10.70
CA THR A 87 -0.04 0.15 -10.94
C THR A 87 0.78 1.21 -11.70
N ARG A 88 0.16 1.97 -12.61
CA ARG A 88 0.83 3.07 -13.32
C ARG A 88 1.27 4.22 -12.39
N LEU A 89 0.69 4.35 -11.20
CA LEU A 89 1.11 5.38 -10.23
C LEU A 89 2.47 5.05 -9.61
N VAL A 90 2.79 3.75 -9.48
CA VAL A 90 4.08 3.28 -8.92
C VAL A 90 5.25 3.65 -9.82
N GLY A 91 5.07 3.65 -11.14
CA GLY A 91 6.13 3.95 -12.12
C GLY A 91 6.39 5.44 -12.37
N LYS A 92 5.65 6.35 -11.71
CA LYS A 92 5.83 7.81 -11.83
C LYS A 92 6.66 8.42 -10.69
N SER A 93 7.10 7.60 -9.73
CA SER A 93 7.82 8.02 -8.52
C SER A 93 9.29 7.65 -8.58
#